data_AF-A9LM95-F1
#
_entry.id   AF-A9LM95-F1
#
_cell.length_a   1.000
_cell.length_b   1.000
_cell.length_c   1.000
_cell.angle_alpha   90.00
_cell.angle_beta   90.00
_cell.angle_gamma   90.00
#
_symmetry.space_group_name_H-M   'P 1'
#
loop_
_entity.id
_entity.type
_entity.pdbx_description
1 polymer ?
#
loop_
_entity_poly.entity_id
_entity_poly.type
_entity_poly.pdbx_seq_one_letter_code
_entity_poly.pdbx_strand_id
1 'polypeptide(L)'
;MTNTRDFYRLTPLTEAHWKKILINKITVRTLSQISFFIMIITITITPFKPSHATDNKRKPTVITVSEEKFQVDGKGKKTKEFKLTFTHPDGTKDNKGYFANKGDMFHVLVENKSASPITLHWHGLIVPSDQDGVPDVSQILIQPGQNKLFNYRLLQAGTYWMHSHQKFQEQKQLSAPLIIYDKDDPHKNLQEVILFLEDFTYKDPQLIFDQLRTAKMDMKKMDAGNDLNDVTYDAFLANKKTFAAPDVISVQASKKVRLRIINASSSTNFKIDAGKLSATLIAVDGENIEPIVDSSFPIGVGNRMDLLVEIPSAGGAFPVKAMAEGTNKQTGLILKTDNTPTPILSPNTTNKTGRVNYYELEKKLKGKNALTNKKINARLHYVLDGKMNGYIWTMNKQSWPDVTPKVIHFGDRVEMIYENKSSMSHPMHFHGHVFQVTEIDGQPLDGAMRDTLLVQPHSTVKIQFDALNPGIWANHCHNLYHLNAGMFTTFEYQHYPKPDFYLKTIRQSKSKN
;
A
#
# COMPACT_ATOMS: atom_id res chain seq x y z
N MET A 1 -18.51 -21.28 41.10
CA MET A 1 -18.01 -20.23 42.00
C MET A 1 -16.53 -20.00 41.70
N THR A 2 -16.13 -18.72 41.61
CA THR A 2 -14.75 -18.13 41.56
C THR A 2 -13.78 -18.68 40.49
N ASN A 3 -13.47 -18.03 39.35
CA ASN A 3 -13.05 -16.66 39.00
C ASN A 3 -11.60 -16.30 39.38
N THR A 4 -10.80 -15.94 38.34
CA THR A 4 -9.60 -15.05 38.18
C THR A 4 -8.58 -15.73 37.25
N ARG A 5 -8.45 -15.43 35.95
CA ARG A 5 -8.00 -14.21 35.22
C ARG A 5 -6.67 -13.64 35.72
N ASP A 6 -5.57 -14.08 35.09
CA ASP A 6 -4.34 -13.29 34.91
C ASP A 6 -3.74 -13.58 33.53
N PHE A 7 -3.87 -12.62 32.62
CA PHE A 7 -3.16 -12.58 31.34
C PHE A 7 -2.31 -11.31 31.31
N TYR A 8 -1.05 -11.49 30.95
CA TYR A 8 -0.03 -10.45 30.79
C TYR A 8 -0.54 -9.24 29.99
N ARG A 9 -0.70 -8.10 30.67
CA ARG A 9 -0.79 -6.78 30.04
C ARG A 9 0.62 -6.35 29.63
N LEU A 10 0.88 -6.32 28.32
CA LEU A 10 1.96 -5.50 27.77
C LEU A 10 1.51 -4.04 27.86
N THR A 11 2.14 -3.29 28.75
CA THR A 11 2.03 -1.83 28.82
C THR A 11 2.80 -1.20 27.64
N PRO A 12 2.23 -0.20 26.93
CA PRO A 12 3.00 0.58 25.98
C PRO A 12 3.98 1.47 26.75
N LEU A 13 5.28 1.27 26.53
CA LEU A 13 6.33 2.15 27.04
C LEU A 13 6.33 3.46 26.23
N THR A 14 5.53 4.43 26.66
CA THR A 14 5.52 5.79 26.11
C THR A 14 6.65 6.64 26.71
N GLU A 15 7.22 7.53 25.86
CA GLU A 15 8.03 8.76 26.06
C GLU A 15 9.01 8.96 27.25
N ALA A 16 8.82 8.33 28.41
CA ALA A 16 9.55 8.64 29.63
C ALA A 16 11.04 8.24 29.61
N HIS A 17 11.45 7.33 28.72
CA HIS A 17 12.85 6.90 28.62
C HIS A 17 13.75 7.86 27.82
N TRP A 18 13.19 8.66 26.92
CA TRP A 18 14.00 9.57 26.09
C TRP A 18 14.44 10.85 26.83
N LYS A 19 13.64 11.33 27.80
CA LYS A 19 13.99 12.53 28.60
C LYS A 19 15.18 12.33 29.54
N LYS A 20 15.49 11.09 29.95
CA LYS A 20 16.54 10.82 30.94
C LYS A 20 17.95 10.84 30.37
N ILE A 21 18.11 10.71 29.05
CA ILE A 21 19.43 10.65 28.39
C ILE A 21 20.00 12.06 28.12
N LEU A 22 19.16 13.10 28.09
CA LEU A 22 19.60 14.45 27.71
C LEU A 22 20.11 15.35 28.85
N ILE A 23 20.09 14.92 30.12
CA ILE A 23 20.34 15.83 31.27
C ILE A 23 21.71 15.65 31.95
N ASN A 24 22.47 14.59 31.68
CA ASN A 24 23.78 14.41 32.33
C ASN A 24 24.95 14.60 31.37
N LYS A 25 25.34 15.87 31.14
CA LYS A 25 26.74 16.31 30.93
C LYS A 25 26.82 17.82 30.64
N ILE A 26 26.65 18.64 31.68
CA ILE A 26 27.23 20.01 31.68
C ILE A 26 27.87 20.23 33.05
N THR A 27 29.19 20.13 33.10
CA THR A 27 30.00 20.49 34.26
C THR A 27 30.40 21.96 34.08
N VAL A 28 29.83 22.86 34.88
CA VAL A 28 30.15 24.29 34.84
C VAL A 28 31.43 24.54 35.65
N ARG A 29 32.49 24.95 34.96
CA ARG A 29 33.64 25.66 35.58
C ARG A 29 33.50 27.15 35.27
N THR A 30 33.63 27.93 36.33
CA THR A 30 33.57 29.40 36.40
C THR A 30 34.57 30.11 35.49
N LEU A 31 34.16 31.20 34.83
CA LEU A 31 34.87 32.50 34.81
C LEU A 31 34.06 33.61 34.09
N SER A 32 33.75 34.65 34.87
CA SER A 32 33.79 36.10 34.60
C SER A 32 33.40 36.70 33.24
N GLN A 33 32.33 37.52 33.30
CA GLN A 33 32.09 38.81 32.64
C GLN A 33 32.27 38.92 31.11
N ILE A 34 31.15 39.02 30.39
CA ILE A 34 30.91 39.97 29.29
C ILE A 34 29.39 40.16 29.20
N SER A 35 28.95 41.42 29.25
CA SER A 35 27.55 41.82 29.09
C SER A 35 27.09 41.59 27.65
N PHE A 36 26.12 40.68 27.46
CA PHE A 36 25.38 40.56 26.21
C PHE A 36 23.89 40.75 26.49
N PHE A 37 23.30 41.71 25.79
CA PHE A 37 21.86 41.98 25.77
C PHE A 37 21.16 40.75 25.18
N ILE A 38 20.54 39.93 26.02
CA ILE A 38 19.65 38.85 25.58
C ILE A 38 18.22 39.38 25.68
N MET A 39 17.62 39.65 24.52
CA MET A 39 16.18 39.81 24.40
C MET A 39 15.54 38.46 24.74
N ILE A 40 15.04 38.33 25.97
CA ILE A 40 14.30 37.14 26.43
C ILE A 40 12.97 37.13 25.67
N ILE A 41 12.93 36.43 24.54
CA ILE A 41 11.68 35.92 24.01
C ILE A 41 11.27 34.81 24.97
N THR A 42 10.36 35.13 25.88
CA THR A 42 9.67 34.15 26.71
C THR A 42 8.81 33.31 25.78
N ILE A 43 9.41 32.30 25.14
CA ILE A 43 8.65 31.20 24.57
C ILE A 43 8.04 30.52 25.79
N THR A 44 6.80 30.86 26.11
CA THR A 44 5.94 30.01 26.92
C THR A 44 5.85 28.69 26.18
N ILE A 45 6.77 27.78 26.49
CA ILE A 45 6.63 26.36 26.18
C ILE A 45 5.46 25.93 27.05
N THR A 46 4.24 26.14 26.55
CA THR A 46 3.10 25.40 27.03
C THR A 46 3.50 23.94 26.89
N PRO A 47 3.59 23.17 27.99
CA PRO A 47 3.86 21.76 27.88
C PRO A 47 2.79 21.22 26.95
N PHE A 48 3.20 20.64 25.83
CA PHE A 48 2.31 19.84 25.02
C PHE A 48 1.85 18.72 25.93
N LYS A 49 0.71 18.91 26.59
CA LYS A 49 -0.05 17.83 27.19
C LYS A 49 -0.45 17.00 25.98
N PRO A 50 0.09 15.79 25.78
CA PRO A 50 -0.58 14.88 24.88
C PRO A 50 -1.99 14.79 25.42
N SER A 51 -2.97 15.10 24.56
CA SER A 51 -4.37 14.79 24.81
C SER A 51 -4.49 13.27 24.88
N HIS A 52 -4.05 12.68 25.99
CA HIS A 52 -4.29 11.29 26.39
C HIS A 52 -5.44 11.29 27.40
N ALA A 53 -6.56 11.87 26.98
CA ALA A 53 -7.90 11.77 27.56
C ALA A 53 -8.77 12.53 26.53
N THR A 54 -9.67 11.92 25.75
CA THR A 54 -10.91 11.30 26.23
C THR A 54 -11.60 10.36 25.22
N ASP A 55 -10.94 9.86 24.15
CA ASP A 55 -11.69 9.14 23.09
C ASP A 55 -11.87 7.63 23.28
N ASN A 56 -11.42 7.07 24.41
CA ASN A 56 -11.65 5.65 24.77
C ASN A 56 -13.14 5.30 25.06
N LYS A 57 -14.07 6.24 24.88
CA LYS A 57 -15.52 6.02 25.01
C LYS A 57 -16.23 5.83 23.67
N ARG A 58 -15.60 6.11 22.52
CA ARG A 58 -16.23 5.87 21.22
C ARG A 58 -16.18 4.39 20.87
N LYS A 59 -17.29 3.86 20.39
CA LYS A 59 -17.34 2.49 19.86
C LYS A 59 -16.41 2.41 18.64
N PRO A 60 -15.55 1.39 18.53
CA PRO A 60 -14.72 1.21 17.35
C PRO A 60 -15.58 0.89 16.13
N THR A 61 -15.07 1.23 14.94
CA THR A 61 -15.49 0.53 13.74
C THR A 61 -15.01 -0.91 13.86
N VAL A 62 -15.91 -1.88 13.67
CA VAL A 62 -15.56 -3.31 13.69
C VAL A 62 -15.44 -3.80 12.25
N ILE A 63 -14.25 -4.30 11.89
CA ILE A 63 -14.02 -5.01 10.63
C ILE A 63 -14.12 -6.50 10.93
N THR A 64 -15.24 -7.12 10.56
CA THR A 64 -15.38 -8.57 10.64
C THR A 64 -14.86 -9.20 9.34
N VAL A 65 -13.84 -10.04 9.47
CA VAL A 65 -13.33 -10.88 8.37
C VAL A 65 -13.99 -12.25 8.47
N SER A 66 -14.74 -12.62 7.45
CA SER A 66 -15.37 -13.94 7.30
C SER A 66 -15.07 -14.52 5.92
N GLU A 67 -15.60 -15.70 5.64
CA GLU A 67 -15.51 -16.30 4.30
C GLU A 67 -16.90 -16.52 3.71
N GLU A 68 -17.03 -16.36 2.40
CA GLU A 68 -18.28 -16.60 1.68
C GLU A 68 -18.05 -17.35 0.36
N LYS A 69 -19.14 -17.88 -0.21
CA LYS A 69 -19.10 -18.45 -1.56
C LYS A 69 -19.20 -17.30 -2.57
N PHE A 70 -18.20 -17.18 -3.42
CA PHE A 70 -18.14 -16.21 -4.50
C PHE A 70 -18.26 -16.89 -5.86
N GLN A 71 -18.81 -16.16 -6.82
CA GLN A 71 -18.96 -16.57 -8.21
C GLN A 71 -18.89 -15.32 -9.08
N VAL A 72 -17.94 -15.28 -10.02
CA VAL A 72 -17.74 -14.14 -10.91
C VAL A 72 -19.00 -13.91 -11.74
N ASP A 73 -19.58 -12.71 -11.63
CA ASP A 73 -20.83 -12.29 -12.28
C ASP A 73 -22.00 -13.27 -12.13
N GLY A 74 -22.02 -14.08 -11.07
CA GLY A 74 -23.04 -15.13 -10.85
C GLY A 74 -22.99 -16.28 -11.87
N LYS A 75 -21.90 -16.42 -12.64
CA LYS A 75 -21.72 -17.44 -13.68
C LYS A 75 -20.53 -18.36 -13.38
N GLY A 76 -20.59 -19.60 -13.86
CA GLY A 76 -19.45 -20.54 -13.78
C GLY A 76 -19.26 -21.21 -12.42
N LYS A 77 -18.00 -21.42 -12.02
CA LYS A 77 -17.66 -22.15 -10.78
C LYS A 77 -17.84 -21.26 -9.55
N LYS A 78 -18.15 -21.87 -8.40
CA LYS A 78 -18.11 -21.17 -7.11
C LYS A 78 -16.77 -21.43 -6.43
N THR A 79 -16.20 -20.42 -5.81
CA THR A 79 -15.01 -20.52 -4.96
C THR A 79 -15.29 -19.91 -3.59
N LYS A 80 -14.40 -20.14 -2.63
CA LYS A 80 -14.45 -19.53 -1.30
C LYS A 80 -13.56 -18.30 -1.30
N GLU A 81 -14.10 -17.17 -0.87
CA GLU A 81 -13.37 -15.91 -0.75
C GLU A 81 -13.54 -15.32 0.63
N PHE A 82 -12.69 -14.35 0.96
CA PHE A 82 -12.88 -13.53 2.13
C PHE A 82 -13.89 -12.42 1.88
N LYS A 83 -14.56 -12.06 2.97
CA LYS A 83 -15.50 -10.94 3.03
C LYS A 83 -15.13 -10.06 4.21
N LEU A 84 -15.00 -8.77 3.96
CA LEU A 84 -14.94 -7.76 5.00
C LEU A 84 -16.34 -7.14 5.19
N THR A 85 -16.81 -7.15 6.42
CA THR A 85 -18.02 -6.41 6.82
C THR A 85 -17.62 -5.34 7.82
N PHE A 86 -17.92 -4.09 7.50
CA PHE A 86 -17.66 -2.93 8.34
C PHE A 86 -18.91 -2.66 9.16
N THR A 87 -18.79 -2.67 10.49
CA THR A 87 -19.84 -2.19 11.41
C THR A 87 -19.39 -0.87 11.98
N HIS A 88 -20.10 0.20 11.67
CA HIS A 88 -19.76 1.56 12.07
C HIS A 88 -20.20 1.84 13.52
N PRO A 89 -19.67 2.92 14.15
CA PRO A 89 -20.01 3.25 15.54
C PRO A 89 -21.51 3.47 15.81
N ASP A 90 -22.27 3.88 14.78
CA ASP A 90 -23.72 4.05 14.82
C ASP A 90 -24.51 2.73 14.64
N GLY A 91 -23.82 1.63 14.40
CA GLY A 91 -24.39 0.29 14.19
C GLY A 91 -24.73 -0.05 12.75
N THR A 92 -24.60 0.89 11.81
CA THR A 92 -24.78 0.61 10.38
C THR A 92 -23.71 -0.33 9.86
N LYS A 93 -24.04 -1.09 8.81
CA LYS A 93 -23.14 -2.08 8.21
C LYS A 93 -23.04 -1.95 6.71
N ASP A 94 -21.83 -2.12 6.20
CA ASP A 94 -21.58 -2.22 4.76
C ASP A 94 -20.33 -3.06 4.46
N ASN A 95 -19.95 -3.09 3.18
CA ASN A 95 -18.76 -3.73 2.64
C ASN A 95 -17.99 -2.81 1.68
N LYS A 96 -18.09 -1.48 1.87
CA LYS A 96 -17.58 -0.48 0.92
C LYS A 96 -16.13 -0.10 1.15
N GLY A 97 -15.58 -0.41 2.33
CA GLY A 97 -14.25 0.02 2.76
C GLY A 97 -14.31 0.87 4.02
N TYR A 98 -13.19 1.51 4.36
CA TYR A 98 -13.08 2.42 5.49
C TYR A 98 -12.94 3.86 5.01
N PHE A 99 -13.73 4.76 5.60
CA PHE A 99 -13.80 6.17 5.22
C PHE A 99 -13.67 7.02 6.49
N ALA A 100 -12.74 7.96 6.50
CA ALA A 100 -12.48 8.83 7.65
C ALA A 100 -11.90 10.17 7.21
N ASN A 101 -11.66 11.09 8.15
CA ASN A 101 -10.98 12.35 7.89
C ASN A 101 -9.57 12.33 8.48
N LYS A 102 -8.67 13.10 7.87
CA LYS A 102 -7.35 13.37 8.41
C LYS A 102 -7.47 13.96 9.81
N GLY A 103 -6.67 13.44 10.74
CA GLY A 103 -6.68 13.81 12.14
C GLY A 103 -7.70 13.05 12.99
N ASP A 104 -8.59 12.24 12.40
CA ASP A 104 -9.46 11.33 13.15
C ASP A 104 -8.62 10.24 13.85
N MET A 105 -9.19 9.66 14.91
CA MET A 105 -8.64 8.46 15.53
C MET A 105 -9.06 7.23 14.71
N PHE A 106 -8.08 6.51 14.18
CA PHE A 106 -8.27 5.18 13.61
C PHE A 106 -8.49 4.18 14.75
N HIS A 107 -9.73 4.10 15.23
CA HIS A 107 -10.16 3.21 16.31
C HIS A 107 -10.93 2.02 15.71
N VAL A 108 -10.18 0.97 15.34
CA VAL A 108 -10.70 -0.14 14.52
C VAL A 108 -10.43 -1.48 15.20
N LEU A 109 -11.48 -2.27 15.43
CA LEU A 109 -11.37 -3.64 15.92
C LEU A 109 -11.50 -4.62 14.75
N VAL A 110 -10.44 -5.36 14.45
CA VAL A 110 -10.48 -6.44 13.46
C VAL A 110 -10.87 -7.73 14.15
N GLU A 111 -12.00 -8.33 13.76
CA GLU A 111 -12.48 -9.63 14.24
C GLU A 111 -12.27 -10.71 13.19
N ASN A 112 -11.57 -11.79 13.55
CA ASN A 112 -11.43 -12.94 12.68
C ASN A 112 -12.55 -13.97 12.93
N LYS A 113 -13.53 -14.03 12.02
CA LYS A 113 -14.58 -15.06 11.96
C LYS A 113 -14.39 -16.03 10.80
N SER A 114 -13.22 -16.02 10.17
CA SER A 114 -12.84 -17.01 9.15
C SER A 114 -12.27 -18.28 9.79
N ALA A 115 -12.09 -19.32 8.99
CA ALA A 115 -11.45 -20.56 9.45
C ALA A 115 -9.91 -20.48 9.51
N SER A 116 -9.29 -19.42 8.97
CA SER A 116 -7.83 -19.29 8.87
C SER A 116 -7.30 -18.14 9.72
N PRO A 117 -6.04 -18.18 10.21
CA PRO A 117 -5.41 -17.01 10.81
C PRO A 117 -5.28 -15.88 9.78
N ILE A 118 -5.40 -14.63 10.21
CA ILE A 118 -5.34 -13.45 9.33
C ILE A 118 -4.41 -12.36 9.89
N THR A 119 -4.02 -11.44 9.02
CA THR A 119 -3.66 -10.06 9.39
C THR A 119 -4.34 -9.09 8.44
N LEU A 120 -4.36 -7.81 8.78
CA LEU A 120 -4.69 -6.73 7.86
C LEU A 120 -3.63 -5.65 7.99
N HIS A 121 -3.13 -5.20 6.84
CA HIS A 121 -2.20 -4.09 6.68
C HIS A 121 -2.92 -2.87 6.09
N TRP A 122 -2.47 -1.67 6.48
CA TRP A 122 -3.05 -0.37 6.08
C TRP A 122 -2.15 0.28 5.03
N HIS A 123 -2.25 -0.18 3.78
CA HIS A 123 -1.33 0.14 2.71
C HIS A 123 -1.16 1.64 2.48
N GLY A 124 0.08 2.10 2.59
CA GLY A 124 0.48 3.49 2.35
C GLY A 124 0.31 4.44 3.54
N LEU A 125 -0.20 3.96 4.68
CA LEU A 125 -0.32 4.77 5.88
C LEU A 125 0.97 4.79 6.72
N ILE A 126 1.31 5.98 7.21
CA ILE A 126 2.30 6.19 8.26
C ILE A 126 1.63 5.87 9.60
N VAL A 127 1.92 4.68 10.12
CA VAL A 127 1.33 4.14 11.35
C VAL A 127 2.42 3.91 12.41
N PRO A 128 2.06 3.66 13.69
CA PRO A 128 2.99 3.06 14.64
C PRO A 128 3.39 1.65 14.21
N SER A 129 4.68 1.29 14.37
CA SER A 129 5.23 0.04 13.85
C SER A 129 4.52 -1.22 14.37
N ASP A 130 4.01 -1.25 15.60
CA ASP A 130 3.24 -2.38 16.17
C ASP A 130 1.77 -2.46 15.70
N GLN A 131 1.32 -1.46 14.94
CA GLN A 131 -0.03 -1.32 14.38
C GLN A 131 -0.06 -1.56 12.85
N ASP A 132 1.06 -1.99 12.26
CA ASP A 132 1.25 -2.06 10.81
C ASP A 132 0.58 -3.27 10.14
N GLY A 133 0.44 -4.41 10.82
CA GLY A 133 -0.33 -5.55 10.27
C GLY A 133 0.46 -6.62 9.53
N VAL A 134 1.79 -6.60 9.63
CA VAL A 134 2.69 -7.57 8.99
C VAL A 134 2.98 -8.73 9.94
N PRO A 135 2.61 -9.98 9.56
CA PRO A 135 2.85 -11.14 10.41
C PRO A 135 4.35 -11.33 10.64
N ASP A 136 4.70 -11.71 11.86
CA ASP A 136 6.06 -12.02 12.29
C ASP A 136 7.06 -10.84 12.22
N VAL A 137 6.56 -9.62 11.94
CA VAL A 137 7.33 -8.37 11.95
C VAL A 137 6.73 -7.38 12.94
N SER A 138 5.52 -6.89 12.67
CA SER A 138 4.83 -5.92 13.54
C SER A 138 3.83 -6.58 14.47
N GLN A 139 3.35 -7.78 14.15
CA GLN A 139 2.41 -8.51 14.99
C GLN A 139 2.44 -10.02 14.76
N ILE A 140 1.83 -10.76 15.69
CA ILE A 140 1.41 -12.14 15.46
C ILE A 140 0.08 -12.20 14.73
N LEU A 141 -0.23 -13.36 14.16
CA LEU A 141 -1.48 -13.64 13.46
C LEU A 141 -2.70 -13.52 14.39
N ILE A 142 -3.80 -12.95 13.88
CA ILE A 142 -5.11 -12.96 14.54
C ILE A 142 -5.75 -14.32 14.29
N GLN A 143 -5.81 -15.19 15.30
CA GLN A 143 -6.35 -16.54 15.14
C GLN A 143 -7.87 -16.53 14.93
N PRO A 144 -8.47 -17.59 14.36
CA PRO A 144 -9.92 -17.74 14.31
C PRO A 144 -10.58 -17.51 15.68
N GLY A 145 -11.61 -16.68 15.73
CA GLY A 145 -12.32 -16.29 16.95
C GLY A 145 -11.64 -15.19 17.78
N GLN A 146 -10.44 -14.74 17.39
CA GLN A 146 -9.74 -13.64 18.05
C GLN A 146 -10.00 -12.30 17.36
N ASN A 147 -9.57 -11.23 18.04
CA ASN A 147 -9.60 -9.88 17.51
C ASN A 147 -8.32 -9.12 17.84
N LYS A 148 -8.06 -8.04 17.10
CA LYS A 148 -6.99 -7.08 17.38
C LYS A 148 -7.54 -5.66 17.21
N LEU A 149 -7.25 -4.81 18.19
CA LEU A 149 -7.56 -3.39 18.14
C LEU A 149 -6.39 -2.63 17.51
N PHE A 150 -6.71 -1.77 16.56
CA PHE A 150 -5.84 -0.76 16.00
C PHE A 150 -6.30 0.61 16.48
N ASN A 151 -5.37 1.39 17.02
CA ASN A 151 -5.70 2.66 17.67
C ASN A 151 -4.58 3.69 17.55
N TYR A 152 -4.64 4.51 16.51
CA TYR A 152 -3.68 5.58 16.25
C TYR A 152 -4.34 6.73 15.50
N ARG A 153 -3.65 7.87 15.36
CA ARG A 153 -4.19 9.03 14.67
C ARG A 153 -3.88 8.97 13.18
N LEU A 154 -4.85 9.30 12.33
CA LEU A 154 -4.64 9.41 10.88
C LEU A 154 -3.86 10.69 10.57
N LEU A 155 -2.63 10.54 10.07
CA LEU A 155 -1.73 11.67 9.78
C LEU A 155 -1.91 12.22 8.37
N GLN A 156 -2.30 11.34 7.44
CA GLN A 156 -2.38 11.63 6.00
C GLN A 156 -3.84 11.75 5.53
N ALA A 157 -4.02 12.18 4.28
CA ALA A 157 -5.28 12.18 3.55
C ALA A 157 -5.00 11.68 2.12
N GLY A 158 -5.95 11.02 1.47
CA GLY A 158 -5.78 10.50 0.12
C GLY A 158 -6.50 9.18 -0.13
N THR A 159 -6.13 8.54 -1.24
CA THR A 159 -6.60 7.22 -1.65
C THR A 159 -5.63 6.15 -1.17
N TYR A 160 -6.08 5.35 -0.20
CA TYR A 160 -5.36 4.20 0.35
C TYR A 160 -6.26 2.96 0.26
N TRP A 161 -5.75 1.86 0.79
CA TRP A 161 -6.47 0.60 0.85
C TRP A 161 -5.93 -0.25 2.00
N MET A 162 -6.62 -1.34 2.28
CA MET A 162 -6.20 -2.33 3.24
C MET A 162 -6.23 -3.71 2.58
N HIS A 163 -5.34 -4.59 3.01
CA HIS A 163 -5.31 -5.96 2.51
C HIS A 163 -4.67 -6.89 3.53
N SER A 164 -4.85 -8.20 3.34
CA SER A 164 -4.14 -9.19 4.14
C SER A 164 -2.68 -9.24 3.77
N HIS A 165 -1.82 -9.24 4.79
CA HIS A 165 -0.39 -9.49 4.64
C HIS A 165 -0.06 -10.97 4.89
N GLN A 166 -1.06 -11.85 4.87
CA GLN A 166 -0.89 -13.28 5.16
C GLN A 166 -1.05 -14.15 3.91
N LYS A 167 0.07 -14.75 3.49
CA LYS A 167 0.17 -15.71 2.38
C LYS A 167 -0.49 -15.17 1.10
N PHE A 168 -1.50 -15.87 0.58
CA PHE A 168 -2.23 -15.53 -0.63
C PHE A 168 -3.68 -15.07 -0.35
N GLN A 169 -3.96 -14.57 0.85
CA GLN A 169 -5.32 -14.17 1.22
C GLN A 169 -5.80 -12.93 0.44
N GLU A 170 -4.87 -12.05 0.02
CA GLU A 170 -5.16 -10.91 -0.86
C GLU A 170 -5.81 -11.36 -2.17
N GLN A 171 -5.23 -12.36 -2.87
CA GLN A 171 -5.82 -12.95 -4.08
C GLN A 171 -7.18 -13.61 -3.84
N LYS A 172 -7.47 -14.00 -2.60
CA LYS A 172 -8.79 -14.50 -2.15
C LYS A 172 -9.71 -13.35 -1.72
N GLN A 173 -9.46 -12.15 -2.22
CA GLN A 173 -10.24 -10.92 -2.07
C GLN A 173 -10.31 -10.38 -0.62
N LEU A 174 -9.30 -10.68 0.22
CA LEU A 174 -9.17 -10.06 1.55
C LEU A 174 -8.52 -8.68 1.44
N SER A 175 -9.23 -7.74 0.81
CA SER A 175 -8.81 -6.37 0.60
C SER A 175 -10.03 -5.43 0.53
N ALA A 176 -9.82 -4.14 0.81
CA ALA A 176 -10.87 -3.12 0.69
C ALA A 176 -10.29 -1.71 0.53
N PRO A 177 -11.04 -0.76 -0.05
CA PRO A 177 -10.65 0.65 -0.07
C PRO A 177 -10.50 1.26 1.34
N LEU A 178 -9.59 2.21 1.48
CA LEU A 178 -9.39 3.04 2.67
C LEU A 178 -9.22 4.49 2.21
N ILE A 179 -10.25 5.32 2.35
CA ILE A 179 -10.22 6.71 1.89
C ILE A 179 -10.14 7.64 3.10
N ILE A 180 -9.17 8.54 3.11
CA ILE A 180 -9.01 9.55 4.15
C ILE A 180 -9.20 10.94 3.54
N TYR A 181 -10.22 11.66 3.99
CA TYR A 181 -10.57 12.98 3.48
C TYR A 181 -9.74 14.08 4.12
N ASP A 182 -9.34 15.07 3.32
CA ASP A 182 -8.88 16.36 3.83
C ASP A 182 -10.00 17.39 3.70
N LYS A 183 -10.31 18.09 4.79
CA LYS A 183 -11.31 19.17 4.79
C LYS A 183 -10.91 20.34 3.89
N ASP A 184 -9.61 20.47 3.61
CA ASP A 184 -9.04 21.54 2.81
C ASP A 184 -8.82 21.11 1.34
N ASP A 185 -9.24 19.89 0.97
CA ASP A 185 -9.17 19.39 -0.41
C ASP A 185 -10.09 20.23 -1.33
N PRO A 186 -9.57 20.87 -2.39
CA PRO A 186 -10.36 21.68 -3.32
C PRO A 186 -11.39 20.85 -4.11
N HIS A 187 -11.27 19.53 -4.13
CA HIS A 187 -12.12 18.59 -4.85
C HIS A 187 -13.08 17.82 -3.94
N LYS A 188 -13.18 18.15 -2.65
CA LYS A 188 -14.01 17.44 -1.64
C LYS A 188 -15.52 17.35 -1.96
N ASN A 189 -16.03 18.24 -2.81
CA ASN A 189 -17.45 18.28 -3.18
C ASN A 189 -17.76 17.57 -4.52
N LEU A 190 -16.74 16.97 -5.16
CA LEU A 190 -16.97 16.19 -6.38
C LEU A 190 -17.62 14.86 -6.04
N GLN A 191 -18.42 14.34 -6.98
CA GLN A 191 -18.82 12.94 -6.91
C GLN A 191 -17.58 12.07 -7.01
N GLU A 192 -17.44 11.12 -6.08
CA GLU A 192 -16.33 10.17 -6.06
C GLU A 192 -16.77 8.82 -6.60
N VAL A 193 -15.90 8.20 -7.39
CA VAL A 193 -16.07 6.83 -7.89
C VAL A 193 -14.79 6.07 -7.60
N ILE A 194 -14.91 4.90 -6.99
CA ILE A 194 -13.77 4.02 -6.74
C ILE A 194 -13.71 2.97 -7.84
N LEU A 195 -12.54 2.85 -8.46
CA LEU A 195 -12.18 1.76 -9.35
C LEU A 195 -11.15 0.88 -8.64
N PHE A 196 -11.63 -0.17 -7.98
CA PHE A 196 -10.81 -1.13 -7.25
C PHE A 196 -10.49 -2.33 -8.14
N LEU A 197 -9.23 -2.47 -8.54
CA LEU A 197 -8.79 -3.47 -9.52
C LEU A 197 -8.23 -4.70 -8.83
N GLU A 198 -8.68 -5.88 -9.27
CA GLU A 198 -8.25 -7.16 -8.73
C GLU A 198 -8.02 -8.15 -9.89
N ASP A 199 -7.07 -9.07 -9.71
CA ASP A 199 -6.92 -10.24 -10.57
C ASP A 199 -7.56 -11.46 -9.90
N PHE A 200 -8.20 -12.33 -10.70
CA PHE A 200 -9.03 -13.40 -10.16
C PHE A 200 -8.78 -14.73 -10.87
N THR A 201 -8.70 -15.80 -10.07
CA THR A 201 -8.70 -17.17 -10.56
C THR A 201 -9.44 -18.09 -9.60
N TYR A 202 -10.09 -19.11 -10.18
CA TYR A 202 -10.75 -20.18 -9.43
C TYR A 202 -9.77 -21.17 -8.80
N LYS A 203 -8.51 -21.16 -9.24
CA LYS A 203 -7.50 -22.08 -8.75
C LYS A 203 -6.92 -21.58 -7.44
N ASP A 204 -6.64 -22.50 -6.52
CA ASP A 204 -6.02 -22.15 -5.25
C ASP A 204 -4.64 -21.50 -5.51
N PRO A 205 -4.40 -20.26 -5.05
CA PRO A 205 -3.13 -19.58 -5.25
C PRO A 205 -1.92 -20.35 -4.72
N GLN A 206 -2.09 -21.13 -3.64
CA GLN A 206 -1.03 -22.00 -3.12
C GLN A 206 -0.63 -23.06 -4.15
N LEU A 207 -1.60 -23.67 -4.83
CA LEU A 207 -1.33 -24.65 -5.88
C LEU A 207 -0.65 -24.01 -7.10
N ILE A 208 -1.01 -22.77 -7.45
CA ILE A 208 -0.31 -22.01 -8.50
C ILE A 208 1.15 -21.82 -8.10
N PHE A 209 1.40 -21.37 -6.87
CA PHE A 209 2.74 -21.15 -6.35
C PHE A 209 3.59 -22.43 -6.33
N ASP A 210 3.03 -23.55 -5.85
CA ASP A 210 3.72 -24.83 -5.81
C ASP A 210 4.11 -25.32 -7.23
N GLN A 211 3.25 -25.04 -8.22
CA GLN A 211 3.55 -25.34 -9.63
C GLN A 211 4.65 -24.45 -10.18
N LEU A 212 4.64 -23.15 -9.89
CA LEU A 212 5.72 -22.23 -10.29
C LEU A 212 7.07 -22.71 -9.74
N ARG A 213 7.11 -23.16 -8.48
CA ARG A 213 8.35 -23.66 -7.84
C ARG A 213 8.87 -24.97 -8.42
N THR A 214 8.00 -25.80 -8.98
CA THR A 214 8.37 -27.14 -9.49
C THR A 214 8.50 -27.18 -11.01
N ALA A 215 8.05 -26.13 -11.71
CA ALA A 215 8.16 -26.01 -13.15
C ALA A 215 9.63 -26.07 -13.58
N LYS A 216 9.99 -27.15 -14.29
CA LYS A 216 11.25 -27.21 -15.04
C LYS A 216 11.07 -26.38 -16.31
N MET A 217 11.36 -25.09 -16.20
CA MET A 217 11.29 -24.16 -17.33
C MET A 217 12.35 -24.54 -18.37
N ASP A 218 11.91 -24.91 -19.58
CA ASP A 218 12.81 -25.13 -20.72
C ASP A 218 13.32 -23.77 -21.21
N MET A 219 14.61 -23.51 -20.98
CA MET A 219 15.27 -22.24 -21.34
C MET A 219 15.17 -21.89 -22.83
N LYS A 220 14.88 -22.87 -23.71
CA LYS A 220 14.68 -22.63 -25.16
C LYS A 220 13.33 -21.98 -25.51
N LYS A 221 12.36 -21.96 -24.59
CA LYS A 221 11.03 -21.34 -24.80
C LYS A 221 10.87 -19.98 -24.11
N MET A 222 11.92 -19.46 -23.47
CA MET A 222 11.94 -18.08 -23.03
C MET A 222 12.06 -17.17 -24.25
N ASP A 223 10.91 -16.76 -24.77
CA ASP A 223 10.84 -15.66 -25.70
C ASP A 223 11.38 -14.43 -24.97
N ALA A 224 12.57 -13.99 -25.37
CA ALA A 224 13.33 -12.93 -24.73
C ALA A 224 12.51 -11.64 -24.68
N GLY A 225 11.85 -11.37 -23.55
CA GLY A 225 11.12 -10.13 -23.27
C GLY A 225 9.60 -10.19 -23.28
N ASN A 226 8.96 -11.35 -23.49
CA ASN A 226 7.49 -11.47 -23.58
C ASN A 226 6.77 -12.07 -22.36
N ASP A 227 7.50 -12.63 -21.39
CA ASP A 227 6.88 -13.15 -20.17
C ASP A 227 6.71 -12.02 -19.16
N LEU A 228 5.53 -11.36 -19.18
CA LEU A 228 5.21 -10.22 -18.34
C LEU A 228 4.42 -10.62 -17.07
N ASN A 229 3.86 -11.83 -17.03
CA ASN A 229 3.04 -12.30 -15.92
C ASN A 229 3.37 -13.77 -15.61
N ASP A 230 3.74 -14.06 -14.36
CA ASP A 230 3.99 -15.43 -13.90
C ASP A 230 2.72 -16.28 -13.81
N VAL A 231 1.56 -15.61 -13.68
CA VAL A 231 0.28 -16.25 -13.40
C VAL A 231 -0.74 -15.90 -14.46
N THR A 232 -1.42 -16.94 -14.95
CA THR A 232 -2.61 -16.77 -15.80
C THR A 232 -3.85 -16.71 -14.94
N TYR A 233 -4.62 -15.63 -15.10
CA TYR A 233 -5.87 -15.38 -14.39
C TYR A 233 -7.09 -15.71 -15.25
N ASP A 234 -8.16 -16.17 -14.61
CA ASP A 234 -9.44 -16.47 -15.26
C ASP A 234 -10.14 -15.15 -15.66
N ALA A 235 -10.11 -14.16 -14.77
CA ALA A 235 -10.74 -12.86 -14.95
C ALA A 235 -9.93 -11.73 -14.31
N PHE A 236 -10.20 -10.50 -14.76
CA PHE A 236 -9.80 -9.27 -14.10
C PHE A 236 -11.07 -8.55 -13.65
N LEU A 237 -11.05 -8.02 -12.43
CA LEU A 237 -12.22 -7.48 -11.77
C LEU A 237 -12.03 -6.00 -11.48
N ALA A 238 -13.11 -5.24 -11.65
CA ALA A 238 -13.29 -3.90 -11.14
C ALA A 238 -14.44 -3.97 -10.16
N ASN A 239 -14.20 -3.64 -8.89
CA ASN A 239 -15.21 -3.72 -7.82
C ASN A 239 -15.91 -5.10 -7.79
N LYS A 240 -15.13 -6.18 -7.88
CA LYS A 240 -15.59 -7.58 -7.95
C LYS A 240 -16.44 -7.98 -9.17
N LYS A 241 -16.45 -7.17 -10.24
CA LYS A 241 -17.19 -7.47 -11.48
C LYS A 241 -16.27 -7.50 -12.70
N THR A 242 -16.61 -8.34 -13.69
CA THR A 242 -15.89 -8.31 -14.98
C THR A 242 -16.41 -7.21 -15.89
N PHE A 243 -15.67 -6.91 -16.96
CA PHE A 243 -16.13 -5.99 -17.99
C PHE A 243 -17.32 -6.49 -18.82
N ALA A 244 -17.71 -7.76 -18.71
CA ALA A 244 -18.95 -8.25 -19.32
C ALA A 244 -20.20 -7.81 -18.54
N ALA A 245 -20.04 -7.49 -17.26
CA ALA A 245 -21.10 -7.02 -16.37
C ALA A 245 -20.58 -5.90 -15.44
N PRO A 246 -20.06 -4.80 -16.00
CA PRO A 246 -19.35 -3.77 -15.23
C PRO A 246 -20.31 -3.00 -14.31
N ASP A 247 -19.75 -2.33 -13.32
CA ASP A 247 -20.49 -1.30 -12.60
C ASP A 247 -20.87 -0.16 -13.54
N VAL A 248 -22.13 0.28 -13.44
CA VAL A 248 -22.65 1.45 -14.15
C VAL A 248 -22.99 2.51 -13.12
N ILE A 249 -22.21 3.58 -13.11
CA ILE A 249 -22.34 4.66 -12.14
C ILE A 249 -23.02 5.85 -12.81
N SER A 250 -24.14 6.30 -12.25
CA SER A 250 -24.83 7.50 -12.74
C SER A 250 -23.99 8.75 -12.45
N VAL A 251 -23.83 9.60 -13.46
CA VAL A 251 -23.10 10.87 -13.41
C VAL A 251 -23.89 11.95 -14.14
N GLN A 252 -23.60 13.22 -13.86
CA GLN A 252 -24.27 14.35 -14.48
C GLN A 252 -23.42 14.96 -15.60
N ALA A 253 -24.07 15.37 -16.69
CA ALA A 253 -23.42 16.11 -17.79
C ALA A 253 -22.82 17.43 -17.29
N SER A 254 -21.72 17.86 -17.90
CA SER A 254 -20.97 19.08 -17.54
C SER A 254 -20.45 19.12 -16.10
N LYS A 255 -20.39 17.98 -15.40
CA LYS A 255 -19.79 17.86 -14.06
C LYS A 255 -18.45 17.16 -14.12
N LYS A 256 -17.65 17.39 -13.07
CA LYS A 256 -16.42 16.64 -12.79
C LYS A 256 -16.72 15.50 -11.82
N VAL A 257 -16.07 14.38 -12.06
CA VAL A 257 -16.07 13.21 -11.17
C VAL A 257 -14.63 12.95 -10.76
N ARG A 258 -14.40 12.64 -9.47
CA ARG A 258 -13.10 12.15 -8.99
C ARG A 258 -13.11 10.63 -9.04
N LEU A 259 -12.32 10.07 -9.95
CA LEU A 259 -12.10 8.63 -10.04
C LEU A 259 -10.86 8.26 -9.21
N ARG A 260 -11.08 7.52 -8.12
CA ARG A 260 -10.05 6.99 -7.24
C ARG A 260 -9.72 5.57 -7.68
N ILE A 261 -8.55 5.36 -8.26
CA ILE A 261 -8.13 4.09 -8.84
C ILE A 261 -7.14 3.42 -7.89
N ILE A 262 -7.41 2.16 -7.56
CA ILE A 262 -6.58 1.35 -6.66
C ILE A 262 -6.23 0.06 -7.38
N ASN A 263 -4.94 -0.20 -7.60
CA ASN A 263 -4.50 -1.50 -8.10
C ASN A 263 -4.23 -2.45 -6.92
N ALA A 264 -5.25 -3.22 -6.56
CA ALA A 264 -5.23 -4.21 -5.48
C ALA A 264 -5.02 -5.65 -6.01
N SER A 265 -4.54 -5.78 -7.25
CA SER A 265 -4.23 -7.07 -7.87
C SER A 265 -3.06 -7.77 -7.19
N SER A 266 -3.03 -9.08 -7.30
CA SER A 266 -1.97 -9.91 -6.71
C SER A 266 -0.67 -9.82 -7.51
N SER A 267 -0.73 -9.73 -8.85
CA SER A 267 0.49 -9.64 -9.67
C SER A 267 0.34 -8.83 -10.97
N THR A 268 -0.85 -8.27 -11.23
CA THR A 268 -1.15 -7.65 -12.53
C THR A 268 -0.99 -6.13 -12.54
N ASN A 269 -0.18 -5.62 -13.46
CA ASN A 269 -0.14 -4.19 -13.79
C ASN A 269 -1.22 -3.85 -14.84
N PHE A 270 -1.71 -2.60 -14.83
CA PHE A 270 -2.71 -2.16 -15.79
C PHE A 270 -2.30 -0.88 -16.51
N LYS A 271 -2.85 -0.70 -17.71
CA LYS A 271 -2.98 0.61 -18.35
C LYS A 271 -4.42 1.08 -18.21
N ILE A 272 -4.63 2.18 -17.51
CA ILE A 272 -5.92 2.86 -17.40
C ILE A 272 -6.16 3.66 -18.68
N ASP A 273 -7.33 3.50 -19.28
CA ASP A 273 -7.77 4.22 -20.48
C ASP A 273 -9.12 4.89 -20.17
N ALA A 274 -9.10 6.22 -20.10
CA ALA A 274 -10.28 7.05 -19.82
C ALA A 274 -11.22 7.19 -21.03
N GLY A 275 -10.86 6.60 -22.17
CA GLY A 275 -11.65 6.60 -23.39
C GLY A 275 -11.80 8.01 -23.95
N LYS A 276 -13.05 8.47 -24.05
CA LYS A 276 -13.40 9.78 -24.61
C LYS A 276 -13.46 10.90 -23.56
N LEU A 277 -13.23 10.57 -22.28
CA LEU A 277 -13.27 11.56 -21.21
C LEU A 277 -11.98 12.39 -21.21
N SER A 278 -12.11 13.69 -21.00
CA SER A 278 -10.97 14.51 -20.59
C SER A 278 -10.60 14.10 -19.17
N ALA A 279 -9.39 13.58 -18.98
CA ALA A 279 -8.90 13.11 -17.69
C ALA A 279 -7.66 13.89 -17.27
N THR A 280 -7.61 14.23 -15.99
CA THR A 280 -6.48 14.92 -15.35
C THR A 280 -6.05 14.15 -14.12
N LEU A 281 -4.84 13.63 -14.12
CA LEU A 281 -4.21 13.02 -12.94
C LEU A 281 -3.83 14.13 -11.95
N ILE A 282 -4.28 14.01 -10.71
CA ILE A 282 -4.07 15.03 -9.65
C ILE A 282 -3.36 14.52 -8.40
N ALA A 283 -3.36 13.21 -8.18
CA ALA A 283 -2.67 12.60 -7.05
C ALA A 283 -2.22 11.17 -7.40
N VAL A 284 -1.14 10.74 -6.76
CA VAL A 284 -0.62 9.37 -6.82
C VAL A 284 -0.29 8.88 -5.42
N ASP A 285 -0.67 7.64 -5.09
CA ASP A 285 -0.41 7.02 -3.78
C ASP A 285 -0.84 7.85 -2.54
N GLY A 286 -1.85 8.70 -2.71
CA GLY A 286 -2.35 9.62 -1.68
C GLY A 286 -1.68 11.00 -1.66
N GLU A 287 -0.67 11.21 -2.50
CA GLU A 287 0.13 12.43 -2.55
C GLU A 287 -0.26 13.31 -3.75
N ASN A 288 -0.49 14.59 -3.49
CA ASN A 288 -0.87 15.56 -4.52
C ASN A 288 0.30 15.86 -5.47
N ILE A 289 0.00 15.97 -6.75
CA ILE A 289 0.97 16.32 -7.80
C ILE A 289 0.55 17.60 -8.54
N GLU A 290 1.47 18.15 -9.32
CA GLU A 290 1.08 19.06 -10.40
C GLU A 290 0.19 18.31 -11.42
N PRO A 291 -0.98 18.86 -11.80
CA PRO A 291 -1.93 18.14 -12.65
C PRO A 291 -1.35 17.74 -14.01
N ILE A 292 -1.62 16.50 -14.44
CA ILE A 292 -1.23 15.98 -15.75
C ILE A 292 -2.48 15.61 -16.54
N VAL A 293 -2.65 16.24 -17.70
CA VAL A 293 -3.74 15.90 -18.64
C VAL A 293 -3.23 14.81 -19.59
N ASP A 294 -3.91 13.67 -19.58
CA ASP A 294 -3.65 12.54 -20.49
C ASP A 294 -4.93 11.70 -20.58
N SER A 295 -5.00 10.77 -21.53
CA SER A 295 -6.09 9.81 -21.66
C SER A 295 -5.69 8.39 -21.21
N SER A 296 -4.39 8.15 -20.99
CA SER A 296 -3.86 6.83 -20.64
C SER A 296 -2.83 6.90 -19.52
N PHE A 297 -3.03 6.09 -18.47
CA PHE A 297 -2.15 6.10 -17.29
C PHE A 297 -1.69 4.68 -16.92
N PRO A 298 -0.38 4.39 -16.89
CA PRO A 298 0.13 3.13 -16.35
C PRO A 298 -0.05 3.08 -14.82
N ILE A 299 -0.43 1.93 -14.28
CA ILE A 299 -0.54 1.70 -12.84
C ILE A 299 0.05 0.34 -12.46
N GLY A 300 1.03 0.37 -11.55
CA GLY A 300 1.64 -0.83 -10.99
C GLY A 300 0.80 -1.44 -9.88
N VAL A 301 1.04 -2.70 -9.52
CA VAL A 301 0.41 -3.32 -8.34
C VAL A 301 0.73 -2.51 -7.08
N GLY A 302 -0.27 -2.29 -6.22
CA GLY A 302 -0.17 -1.50 -5.00
C GLY A 302 -0.18 0.03 -5.21
N ASN A 303 -0.09 0.51 -6.45
CA ASN A 303 -0.23 1.94 -6.74
C ASN A 303 -1.69 2.39 -6.72
N ARG A 304 -1.88 3.67 -6.40
CA ARG A 304 -3.14 4.39 -6.48
C ARG A 304 -2.97 5.66 -7.30
N MET A 305 -4.05 6.10 -7.91
CA MET A 305 -4.10 7.40 -8.58
C MET A 305 -5.51 7.99 -8.53
N ASP A 306 -5.57 9.32 -8.49
CA ASP A 306 -6.83 10.05 -8.56
C ASP A 306 -6.89 10.84 -9.85
N LEU A 307 -7.92 10.58 -10.65
CA LEU A 307 -8.22 11.31 -11.87
C LEU A 307 -9.43 12.22 -11.65
N LEU A 308 -9.35 13.44 -12.14
CA LEU A 308 -10.54 14.26 -12.42
C LEU A 308 -10.97 13.97 -13.84
N VAL A 309 -12.20 13.49 -14.02
CA VAL A 309 -12.78 13.25 -15.33
C VAL A 309 -13.95 14.20 -15.57
N GLU A 310 -13.97 14.84 -16.74
CA GLU A 310 -15.01 15.77 -17.15
C GLU A 310 -16.07 15.05 -17.98
N ILE A 311 -17.33 15.10 -17.54
CA ILE A 311 -18.45 14.52 -18.28
C ILE A 311 -18.90 15.51 -19.36
N PRO A 312 -18.87 15.13 -20.66
CA PRO A 312 -19.31 16.00 -21.76
C PRO A 312 -20.73 16.54 -21.56
N SER A 313 -20.97 17.76 -22.02
CA SER A 313 -22.28 18.43 -21.93
C SER A 313 -23.39 17.69 -22.68
N ALA A 314 -23.04 16.99 -23.77
CA ALA A 314 -23.97 16.14 -24.52
C ALA A 314 -24.42 14.89 -23.74
N GLY A 315 -23.78 14.57 -22.60
CA GLY A 315 -23.97 13.31 -21.90
C GLY A 315 -23.45 12.11 -22.68
N GLY A 316 -23.65 10.92 -22.13
CA GLY A 316 -23.24 9.67 -22.76
C GLY A 316 -22.96 8.54 -21.76
N ALA A 317 -22.44 7.44 -22.31
CA ALA A 317 -21.90 6.32 -21.56
C ALA A 317 -20.40 6.24 -21.84
N PHE A 318 -19.60 6.29 -20.78
CA PHE A 318 -18.16 6.44 -20.84
C PHE A 318 -17.49 5.28 -20.09
N PRO A 319 -17.13 4.20 -20.79
CA PRO A 319 -16.33 3.13 -20.20
C PRO A 319 -14.94 3.64 -19.85
N VAL A 320 -14.56 3.50 -18.58
CA VAL A 320 -13.18 3.65 -18.13
C VAL A 320 -12.59 2.26 -17.99
N LYS A 321 -11.54 1.97 -18.76
CA LYS A 321 -10.95 0.64 -18.93
C LYS A 321 -9.66 0.53 -18.12
N ALA A 322 -9.43 -0.65 -17.56
CA ALA A 322 -8.13 -1.10 -17.07
C ALA A 322 -7.69 -2.30 -17.92
N MET A 323 -6.66 -2.09 -18.74
CA MET A 323 -6.14 -3.09 -19.67
C MET A 323 -4.97 -3.84 -19.01
N ALA A 324 -5.10 -5.17 -18.85
CA ALA A 324 -4.12 -5.97 -18.13
C ALA A 324 -2.86 -6.19 -18.95
N GLU A 325 -1.70 -5.80 -18.40
CA GLU A 325 -0.37 -5.95 -18.99
C GLU A 325 -0.12 -7.38 -19.47
N GLY A 326 0.50 -7.55 -20.64
CA GLY A 326 0.87 -8.87 -21.20
C GLY A 326 -0.30 -9.74 -21.66
N THR A 327 -1.55 -9.30 -21.49
CA THR A 327 -2.74 -10.05 -21.89
C THR A 327 -3.60 -9.25 -22.86
N ASN A 328 -4.57 -9.90 -23.49
CA ASN A 328 -5.63 -9.22 -24.24
C ASN A 328 -6.90 -8.99 -23.39
N LYS A 329 -6.83 -9.13 -22.06
CA LYS A 329 -7.99 -8.99 -21.17
C LYS A 329 -8.05 -7.57 -20.57
N GLN A 330 -9.25 -7.15 -20.18
CA GLN A 330 -9.51 -5.85 -19.57
C GLN A 330 -10.68 -5.93 -18.58
N THR A 331 -10.73 -4.95 -17.68
CA THR A 331 -11.85 -4.71 -16.76
C THR A 331 -12.14 -3.20 -16.65
N GLY A 332 -13.07 -2.80 -15.81
CA GLY A 332 -13.40 -1.39 -15.60
C GLY A 332 -14.85 -1.14 -15.20
N LEU A 333 -15.25 0.12 -15.32
CA LEU A 333 -16.61 0.59 -15.01
C LEU A 333 -17.13 1.52 -16.10
N ILE A 334 -18.42 1.85 -16.05
CA ILE A 334 -19.07 2.80 -16.96
C ILE A 334 -19.58 3.98 -16.15
N LEU A 335 -19.14 5.19 -16.48
CA LEU A 335 -19.78 6.42 -16.04
C LEU A 335 -20.89 6.75 -17.05
N LYS A 336 -22.13 6.95 -16.59
CA LYS A 336 -23.28 7.08 -17.49
C LYS A 336 -24.20 8.23 -17.07
N THR A 337 -24.57 9.08 -18.01
CA THR A 337 -25.66 10.05 -17.80
C THR A 337 -27.01 9.38 -17.97
N ASP A 338 -28.05 9.96 -17.37
CA ASP A 338 -29.42 9.45 -17.48
C ASP A 338 -29.88 9.35 -18.94
N ASN A 339 -30.84 8.46 -19.20
CA ASN A 339 -31.43 8.18 -20.51
C ASN A 339 -30.45 7.72 -21.61
N THR A 340 -29.20 7.39 -21.28
CA THR A 340 -28.25 6.82 -22.23
C THR A 340 -28.26 5.29 -22.18
N PRO A 341 -28.29 4.58 -23.33
CA PRO A 341 -28.12 3.14 -23.37
C PRO A 341 -26.77 2.70 -22.79
N THR A 342 -26.78 1.61 -22.02
CA THR A 342 -25.53 1.02 -21.52
C THR A 342 -24.88 0.20 -22.64
N PRO A 343 -23.62 0.46 -23.03
CA PRO A 343 -22.95 -0.34 -24.05
C PRO A 343 -22.68 -1.76 -23.54
N ILE A 344 -22.74 -2.73 -24.46
CA ILE A 344 -22.25 -4.09 -24.20
C ILE A 344 -20.73 -4.07 -24.37
N LEU A 345 -20.00 -4.49 -23.35
CA LEU A 345 -18.54 -4.48 -23.34
C LEU A 345 -17.99 -5.90 -23.28
N SER A 346 -16.80 -6.08 -23.83
CA SER A 346 -16.09 -7.36 -23.85
C SER A 346 -14.93 -7.34 -22.86
N PRO A 347 -14.78 -8.34 -21.98
CA PRO A 347 -13.63 -8.47 -21.10
C PRO A 347 -12.33 -8.80 -21.86
N ASN A 348 -12.43 -9.07 -23.17
CA ASN A 348 -11.29 -9.33 -24.04
C ASN A 348 -11.22 -8.26 -25.15
N THR A 349 -9.99 -7.98 -25.59
CA THR A 349 -9.63 -7.12 -26.71
C THR A 349 -8.98 -7.94 -27.82
N THR A 350 -8.87 -7.38 -29.02
CA THR A 350 -8.23 -8.04 -30.16
C THR A 350 -6.71 -8.17 -29.99
N ASN A 351 -6.07 -7.16 -29.41
CA ASN A 351 -4.61 -7.07 -29.28
C ASN A 351 -4.17 -7.22 -27.83
N LYS A 352 -3.02 -7.84 -27.60
CA LYS A 352 -2.42 -7.86 -26.27
C LYS A 352 -1.96 -6.45 -25.88
N THR A 353 -2.16 -6.10 -24.62
CA THR A 353 -1.54 -4.94 -23.99
C THR A 353 -0.07 -5.27 -23.77
N GLY A 354 0.83 -4.43 -24.28
CA GLY A 354 2.26 -4.56 -23.99
C GLY A 354 2.59 -4.20 -22.54
N ARG A 355 3.90 -4.12 -22.26
CA ARG A 355 4.39 -3.59 -20.98
C ARG A 355 3.85 -2.17 -20.75
N VAL A 356 3.48 -1.86 -19.52
CA VAL A 356 3.02 -0.52 -19.14
C VAL A 356 4.22 0.44 -19.20
N ASN A 357 4.03 1.60 -19.83
CA ASN A 357 5.07 2.63 -19.96
C ASN A 357 5.22 3.43 -18.64
N TYR A 358 5.50 2.74 -17.54
CA TYR A 358 5.46 3.30 -16.19
C TYR A 358 6.40 4.50 -16.00
N TYR A 359 7.66 4.38 -16.44
CA TYR A 359 8.63 5.47 -16.31
C TYR A 359 8.33 6.70 -17.15
N GLU A 360 7.55 6.58 -18.23
CA GLU A 360 7.11 7.75 -19.00
C GLU A 360 6.15 8.63 -18.21
N LEU A 361 5.31 8.03 -17.37
CA LEU A 361 4.51 8.79 -16.42
C LEU A 361 5.39 9.31 -15.27
N GLU A 362 6.20 8.44 -14.66
CA GLU A 362 6.98 8.80 -13.47
C GLU A 362 7.91 9.99 -13.69
N LYS A 363 8.56 10.06 -14.86
CA LYS A 363 9.43 11.19 -15.25
C LYS A 363 8.69 12.52 -15.44
N LYS A 364 7.37 12.50 -15.66
CA LYS A 364 6.53 13.71 -15.79
C LYS A 364 5.97 14.19 -14.46
N LEU A 365 5.94 13.34 -13.43
CA LEU A 365 5.35 13.67 -12.15
C LEU A 365 6.20 14.71 -11.41
N LYS A 366 5.50 15.68 -10.80
CA LYS A 366 6.08 16.64 -9.86
C LYS A 366 5.20 16.67 -8.63
N GLY A 367 5.75 16.33 -7.46
CA GLY A 367 5.02 16.36 -6.20
C GLY A 367 4.80 17.79 -5.72
N LYS A 368 3.64 18.08 -5.12
CA LYS A 368 3.40 19.37 -4.45
C LYS A 368 4.11 19.49 -3.10
N ASN A 369 4.51 18.36 -2.52
CA ASN A 369 5.17 18.26 -1.23
C ASN A 369 6.55 17.59 -1.39
N ALA A 370 7.41 18.16 -2.23
CA ALA A 370 8.78 17.65 -2.42
C ALA A 370 9.60 17.72 -1.13
N LEU A 371 10.58 16.82 -0.99
CA LEU A 371 11.49 16.86 0.14
C LEU A 371 12.39 18.10 0.02
N THR A 372 12.61 18.76 1.14
CA THR A 372 13.63 19.82 1.21
C THR A 372 15.00 19.26 0.86
N ASN A 373 15.85 20.07 0.23
CA ASN A 373 17.23 19.68 -0.05
C ASN A 373 18.00 19.50 1.26
N LYS A 374 18.41 18.25 1.55
CA LYS A 374 19.22 17.88 2.71
C LYS A 374 20.33 16.96 2.26
N LYS A 375 21.46 16.99 2.99
CA LYS A 375 22.55 16.02 2.78
C LYS A 375 22.07 14.61 3.10
N ILE A 376 22.37 13.66 2.23
CA ILE A 376 22.11 12.23 2.47
C ILE A 376 22.99 11.74 3.63
N ASN A 377 22.35 11.18 4.66
CA ASN A 377 22.99 10.61 5.85
C ASN A 377 23.29 9.12 5.66
N ALA A 378 22.36 8.38 5.04
CA ALA A 378 22.46 6.93 4.86
C ALA A 378 22.07 6.50 3.45
N ARG A 379 22.67 5.41 2.97
CA ARG A 379 22.35 4.80 1.67
C ARG A 379 21.95 3.34 1.82
N LEU A 380 20.79 2.99 1.30
CA LEU A 380 20.23 1.63 1.34
C LEU A 380 20.14 1.06 -0.09
N HIS A 381 21.13 0.27 -0.49
CA HIS A 381 21.11 -0.39 -1.80
C HIS A 381 20.45 -1.79 -1.78
N TYR A 382 19.42 -2.00 -2.60
CA TYR A 382 18.72 -3.27 -2.79
C TYR A 382 18.81 -3.71 -4.24
N VAL A 383 19.53 -4.82 -4.47
CA VAL A 383 19.59 -5.50 -5.76
C VAL A 383 18.43 -6.48 -5.84
N LEU A 384 17.48 -6.24 -6.75
CA LEU A 384 16.35 -7.10 -7.02
C LEU A 384 16.77 -8.15 -8.05
N ASP A 385 16.62 -9.41 -7.70
CA ASP A 385 17.04 -10.53 -8.54
C ASP A 385 16.15 -11.75 -8.27
N GLY A 386 16.21 -12.76 -9.12
CA GLY A 386 15.50 -14.00 -8.92
C GLY A 386 15.77 -15.02 -10.00
N LYS A 387 15.22 -16.21 -9.80
CA LYS A 387 15.31 -17.32 -10.73
C LYS A 387 13.96 -17.97 -10.89
N MET A 388 13.58 -18.18 -12.15
CA MET A 388 12.36 -18.90 -12.49
C MET A 388 12.45 -20.37 -12.05
N ASN A 389 13.61 -21.00 -12.21
CA ASN A 389 13.81 -22.36 -11.74
C ASN A 389 13.82 -22.39 -10.19
N GLY A 390 12.85 -23.09 -9.62
CA GLY A 390 12.58 -23.08 -8.18
C GLY A 390 11.73 -21.89 -7.70
N TYR A 391 11.43 -20.95 -8.60
CA TYR A 391 10.67 -19.71 -8.38
C TYR A 391 11.05 -19.00 -7.08
N ILE A 392 12.29 -18.50 -7.05
CA ILE A 392 12.87 -17.82 -5.89
C ILE A 392 13.18 -16.38 -6.28
N TRP A 393 12.67 -15.44 -5.50
CA TRP A 393 12.84 -14.01 -5.70
C TRP A 393 13.57 -13.42 -4.49
N THR A 394 14.55 -12.56 -4.73
CA THR A 394 15.52 -12.15 -3.71
C THR A 394 15.76 -10.65 -3.71
N MET A 395 16.16 -10.15 -2.55
CA MET A 395 16.83 -8.85 -2.44
C MET A 395 18.23 -9.06 -1.88
N ASN A 396 19.24 -8.49 -2.54
CA ASN A 396 20.64 -8.66 -2.15
C ASN A 396 21.04 -10.14 -2.02
N LYS A 397 20.54 -11.00 -2.92
CA LYS A 397 20.72 -12.47 -2.91
C LYS A 397 20.16 -13.19 -1.68
N GLN A 398 19.34 -12.51 -0.88
CA GLN A 398 18.67 -13.06 0.30
C GLN A 398 17.18 -13.21 0.05
N SER A 399 16.57 -14.20 0.69
CA SER A 399 15.15 -14.54 0.59
C SER A 399 14.58 -14.60 1.99
N TRP A 400 13.41 -14.01 2.21
CA TRP A 400 12.72 -14.10 3.50
C TRP A 400 12.48 -15.56 3.93
N PRO A 401 12.64 -15.91 5.23
CA PRO A 401 13.04 -15.04 6.34
C PRO A 401 14.56 -14.90 6.56
N ASP A 402 15.38 -15.50 5.70
CA ASP A 402 16.84 -15.52 5.81
C ASP A 402 17.44 -14.23 5.23
N VAL A 403 17.19 -13.12 5.93
CA VAL A 403 17.59 -11.76 5.52
C VAL A 403 18.46 -11.07 6.57
N THR A 404 19.23 -10.10 6.12
CA THR A 404 19.98 -9.16 6.95
C THR A 404 19.29 -7.79 6.86
N PRO A 405 18.51 -7.39 7.88
CA PRO A 405 17.87 -6.09 7.89
C PRO A 405 18.91 -4.97 7.83
N LYS A 406 18.58 -3.89 7.10
CA LYS A 406 19.41 -2.69 7.12
C LYS A 406 19.03 -1.81 8.30
N VAL A 407 20.00 -1.10 8.88
CA VAL A 407 19.79 -0.25 10.05
C VAL A 407 19.96 1.22 9.65
N ILE A 408 19.07 2.09 10.13
CA ILE A 408 19.15 3.55 9.96
C ILE A 408 18.96 4.27 11.31
N HIS A 409 19.25 5.57 11.34
CA HIS A 409 19.03 6.40 12.52
C HIS A 409 17.78 7.27 12.35
N PHE A 410 17.13 7.57 13.47
CA PHE A 410 16.07 8.57 13.47
C PHE A 410 16.63 9.94 13.04
N GLY A 411 15.94 10.59 12.10
CA GLY A 411 16.31 11.89 11.55
C GLY A 411 17.20 11.83 10.30
N ASP A 412 17.66 10.64 9.88
CA ASP A 412 18.44 10.50 8.65
C ASP A 412 17.63 10.93 7.42
N ARG A 413 18.25 11.69 6.51
CA ARG A 413 17.89 11.67 5.09
C ARG A 413 18.48 10.40 4.48
N VAL A 414 17.62 9.49 4.07
CA VAL A 414 18.02 8.20 3.50
C VAL A 414 17.81 8.22 2.00
N GLU A 415 18.82 7.80 1.25
CA GLU A 415 18.69 7.45 -0.16
C GLU A 415 18.59 5.93 -0.29
N MET A 416 17.49 5.45 -0.82
CA MET A 416 17.29 4.03 -1.10
C MET A 416 17.38 3.79 -2.60
N ILE A 417 18.16 2.80 -2.99
CA ILE A 417 18.50 2.49 -4.39
C ILE A 417 17.95 1.10 -4.67
N TYR A 418 17.10 0.99 -5.68
CA TYR A 418 16.66 -0.29 -6.24
C TYR A 418 17.37 -0.53 -7.57
N GLU A 419 18.15 -1.60 -7.66
CA GLU A 419 18.79 -2.05 -8.90
C GLU A 419 18.12 -3.36 -9.32
N ASN A 420 17.30 -3.34 -10.37
CA ASN A 420 16.64 -4.55 -10.86
C ASN A 420 17.48 -5.26 -11.91
N LYS A 421 18.01 -6.44 -11.55
CA LYS A 421 18.79 -7.30 -12.46
C LYS A 421 17.95 -8.34 -13.18
N SER A 422 16.68 -8.49 -12.81
CA SER A 422 15.82 -9.50 -13.41
C SER A 422 15.08 -8.95 -14.63
N SER A 423 14.52 -9.86 -15.43
CA SER A 423 13.68 -9.53 -16.58
C SER A 423 12.22 -9.21 -16.22
N MET A 424 11.87 -9.25 -14.92
CA MET A 424 10.52 -9.00 -14.39
C MET A 424 10.43 -7.65 -13.68
N SER A 425 9.26 -7.01 -13.78
CA SER A 425 8.98 -5.79 -13.03
C SER A 425 8.69 -6.12 -11.56
N HIS A 426 9.17 -5.29 -10.63
CA HIS A 426 8.92 -5.45 -9.19
C HIS A 426 8.29 -4.18 -8.61
N PRO A 427 7.00 -4.20 -8.24
CA PRO A 427 6.38 -3.11 -7.51
C PRO A 427 6.91 -3.08 -6.08
N MET A 428 7.95 -2.30 -5.81
CA MET A 428 8.57 -2.23 -4.49
C MET A 428 7.75 -1.31 -3.58
N HIS A 429 7.20 -1.88 -2.51
CA HIS A 429 6.40 -1.17 -1.50
C HIS A 429 7.18 -1.02 -0.19
N PHE A 430 7.10 0.18 0.38
CA PHE A 430 7.79 0.57 1.59
C PHE A 430 6.81 0.97 2.69
N HIS A 431 6.81 0.22 3.79
CA HIS A 431 5.86 0.44 4.88
C HIS A 431 6.23 1.65 5.76
N GLY A 432 5.21 2.29 6.33
CA GLY A 432 5.35 3.29 7.39
C GLY A 432 5.98 4.62 6.97
N HIS A 433 6.25 4.82 5.68
CA HIS A 433 6.92 5.99 5.12
C HIS A 433 6.34 6.33 3.75
N VAL A 434 6.54 7.58 3.35
CA VAL A 434 6.46 8.02 1.96
C VAL A 434 7.85 8.45 1.52
N PHE A 435 8.16 8.28 0.23
CA PHE A 435 9.45 8.60 -0.35
C PHE A 435 9.30 9.40 -1.65
N GLN A 436 10.25 10.27 -1.93
CA GLN A 436 10.34 10.98 -3.21
C GLN A 436 11.13 10.15 -4.22
N VAL A 437 10.66 10.08 -5.46
CA VAL A 437 11.45 9.52 -6.58
C VAL A 437 12.43 10.58 -7.08
N THR A 438 13.72 10.26 -7.04
CA THR A 438 14.80 11.24 -7.27
C THR A 438 15.70 10.93 -8.46
N GLU A 439 15.68 9.71 -8.97
CA GLU A 439 16.45 9.33 -10.16
C GLU A 439 15.89 8.06 -10.78
N ILE A 440 15.80 8.00 -12.11
CA ILE A 440 15.52 6.77 -12.87
C ILE A 440 16.60 6.62 -13.95
N ASP A 441 17.33 5.51 -13.94
CA ASP A 441 18.38 5.16 -14.91
C ASP A 441 19.42 6.28 -15.10
N GLY A 442 19.87 6.86 -13.99
CA GLY A 442 20.84 7.95 -13.99
C GLY A 442 20.27 9.32 -14.37
N GLN A 443 18.98 9.43 -14.72
CA GLN A 443 18.31 10.70 -14.97
C GLN A 443 17.76 11.26 -13.65
N PRO A 444 18.28 12.40 -13.13
CA PRO A 444 17.78 13.02 -11.91
C PRO A 444 16.34 13.53 -12.10
N LEU A 445 15.54 13.40 -11.05
CA LEU A 445 14.13 13.80 -11.02
C LEU A 445 13.83 14.59 -9.75
N ASP A 446 12.88 15.51 -9.85
CA ASP A 446 12.15 16.10 -8.72
C ASP A 446 10.75 15.50 -8.70
N GLY A 447 10.70 14.18 -8.51
CA GLY A 447 9.50 13.36 -8.73
C GLY A 447 8.43 13.52 -7.65
N ALA A 448 7.34 12.77 -7.80
CA ALA A 448 6.30 12.69 -6.79
C ALA A 448 6.74 11.94 -5.53
N MET A 449 5.99 12.16 -4.45
CA MET A 449 6.00 11.31 -3.27
C MET A 449 5.19 10.03 -3.54
N ARG A 450 5.66 8.90 -3.03
CA ARG A 450 5.20 7.54 -3.30
C ARG A 450 5.34 6.68 -2.04
N ASP A 451 4.61 5.56 -1.99
CA ASP A 451 4.94 4.43 -1.08
C ASP A 451 5.14 3.11 -1.83
N THR A 452 4.74 3.05 -3.11
CA THR A 452 4.98 1.92 -4.00
C THR A 452 5.53 2.42 -5.32
N LEU A 453 6.55 1.75 -5.85
CA LEU A 453 7.15 2.09 -7.14
C LEU A 453 7.37 0.83 -7.97
N LEU A 454 6.90 0.83 -9.22
CA LEU A 454 7.19 -0.25 -10.17
C LEU A 454 8.60 -0.13 -10.72
N VAL A 455 9.53 -0.94 -10.18
CA VAL A 455 10.91 -1.02 -10.68
C VAL A 455 10.94 -1.97 -11.89
N GLN A 456 11.02 -1.39 -13.08
CA GLN A 456 11.01 -2.14 -14.33
C GLN A 456 12.32 -2.94 -14.54
N PRO A 457 12.33 -3.95 -15.43
CA PRO A 457 13.51 -4.78 -15.71
C PRO A 457 14.75 -4.00 -16.10
N HIS A 458 15.91 -4.48 -15.64
CA HIS A 458 17.22 -3.95 -16.00
C HIS A 458 17.36 -2.44 -15.80
N SER A 459 16.71 -1.91 -14.77
CA SER A 459 16.68 -0.48 -14.45
C SER A 459 17.17 -0.22 -13.02
N THR A 460 17.58 1.02 -12.78
CA THR A 460 17.94 1.52 -11.44
C THR A 460 17.09 2.71 -11.07
N VAL A 461 16.50 2.69 -9.88
CA VAL A 461 15.73 3.83 -9.34
C VAL A 461 16.27 4.23 -7.98
N LYS A 462 16.43 5.54 -7.76
CA LYS A 462 16.76 6.10 -6.46
C LYS A 462 15.59 6.88 -5.89
N ILE A 463 15.28 6.58 -4.64
CA ILE A 463 14.26 7.29 -3.86
C ILE A 463 14.91 7.91 -2.62
N GLN A 464 14.27 8.92 -2.04
CA GLN A 464 14.68 9.52 -0.78
C GLN A 464 13.52 9.64 0.19
N PHE A 465 13.79 9.49 1.49
CA PHE A 465 12.84 9.75 2.55
C PHE A 465 13.56 10.28 3.81
N ASP A 466 12.80 10.96 4.68
CA ASP A 466 13.27 11.34 6.00
C ASP A 466 12.84 10.25 7.01
N ALA A 467 13.81 9.70 7.75
CA ALA A 467 13.61 8.63 8.71
C ALA A 467 12.98 9.13 10.02
N LEU A 468 11.68 9.40 9.99
CA LEU A 468 10.94 10.04 11.09
C LEU A 468 9.93 9.14 11.80
N ASN A 469 9.86 7.85 11.44
CA ASN A 469 8.91 6.90 12.01
C ASN A 469 9.63 5.68 12.61
N PRO A 470 10.15 5.76 13.85
CA PRO A 470 10.90 4.67 14.47
C PRO A 470 10.14 3.36 14.49
N GLY A 471 10.79 2.29 14.02
CA GLY A 471 10.15 0.98 13.94
C GLY A 471 11.00 -0.09 13.27
N ILE A 472 10.35 -1.24 13.08
CA ILE A 472 10.77 -2.29 12.16
C ILE A 472 9.74 -2.28 11.03
N TRP A 473 10.22 -2.15 9.81
CA TRP A 473 9.36 -1.87 8.67
C TRP A 473 9.68 -2.79 7.52
N ALA A 474 8.62 -3.32 6.91
CA ALA A 474 8.73 -4.13 5.73
C ALA A 474 9.12 -3.30 4.51
N ASN A 475 9.98 -3.89 3.68
CA ASN A 475 10.25 -3.46 2.32
C ASN A 475 10.14 -4.70 1.44
N HIS A 476 9.23 -4.72 0.47
CA HIS A 476 8.99 -5.93 -0.31
C HIS A 476 8.43 -5.65 -1.70
N CYS A 477 8.51 -6.66 -2.56
CA CYS A 477 7.80 -6.65 -3.82
C CYS A 477 6.31 -6.91 -3.57
N HIS A 478 5.45 -6.09 -4.17
CA HIS A 478 4.00 -6.17 -4.07
C HIS A 478 3.38 -7.10 -5.12
N ASN A 479 4.20 -7.77 -5.95
CA ASN A 479 3.75 -8.98 -6.62
C ASN A 479 3.67 -10.08 -5.56
N LEU A 480 2.45 -10.51 -5.23
CA LEU A 480 2.13 -11.46 -4.17
C LEU A 480 2.88 -12.78 -4.31
N TYR A 481 3.17 -13.23 -5.53
CA TYR A 481 3.93 -14.44 -5.76
C TYR A 481 5.43 -14.21 -5.55
N HIS A 482 5.97 -13.04 -5.89
CA HIS A 482 7.36 -12.68 -5.58
C HIS A 482 7.56 -12.49 -4.07
N LEU A 483 6.59 -11.87 -3.39
CA LEU A 483 6.54 -11.75 -1.94
C LEU A 483 6.66 -13.13 -1.27
N ASN A 484 5.74 -14.05 -1.61
CA ASN A 484 5.71 -15.40 -1.04
C ASN A 484 6.91 -16.27 -1.48
N ALA A 485 7.57 -15.92 -2.59
CA ALA A 485 8.81 -16.54 -3.05
C ALA A 485 10.08 -15.98 -2.39
N GLY A 486 9.97 -14.96 -1.54
CA GLY A 486 11.06 -14.49 -0.70
C GLY A 486 11.52 -13.05 -0.92
N MET A 487 10.94 -12.30 -1.88
CA MET A 487 11.33 -10.91 -2.14
C MET A 487 10.72 -9.95 -1.11
N PHE A 488 11.14 -10.15 0.14
CA PHE A 488 10.74 -9.40 1.31
C PHE A 488 11.96 -9.21 2.20
N THR A 489 12.09 -8.04 2.79
CA THR A 489 13.08 -7.74 3.81
C THR A 489 12.51 -6.74 4.81
N THR A 490 13.28 -6.45 5.84
CA THR A 490 12.97 -5.38 6.77
C THR A 490 14.12 -4.39 6.82
N PHE A 491 13.82 -3.18 7.24
CA PHE A 491 14.83 -2.29 7.79
C PHE A 491 14.41 -1.88 9.21
N GLU A 492 15.40 -1.47 9.99
CA GLU A 492 15.26 -1.27 11.42
C GLU A 492 15.80 0.11 11.80
N TYR A 493 15.10 0.79 12.69
CA TYR A 493 15.67 1.95 13.36
C TYR A 493 16.63 1.49 14.46
N GLN A 494 17.80 2.12 14.52
CA GLN A 494 18.78 1.84 15.57
C GLN A 494 18.14 2.06 16.95
N HIS A 495 18.39 1.13 17.86
CA HIS A 495 17.86 1.13 19.24
C HIS A 495 16.33 0.95 19.36
N TYR A 496 15.60 0.71 18.26
CA TYR A 496 14.20 0.35 18.37
C TYR A 496 14.03 -1.05 19.01
N PRO A 497 13.15 -1.22 20.00
CA PRO A 497 12.91 -2.52 20.63
C PRO A 497 12.42 -3.55 19.62
N LYS A 498 13.08 -4.71 19.59
CA LYS A 498 12.73 -5.81 18.69
C LYS A 498 11.94 -6.88 19.45
N PRO A 499 10.73 -7.24 19.00
CA PRO A 499 9.97 -8.28 19.67
C PRO A 499 10.60 -9.67 19.44
N ASP A 500 10.47 -10.56 20.43
CA ASP A 500 11.07 -11.91 20.38
C ASP A 500 10.58 -12.73 19.17
N PHE A 501 9.31 -12.58 18.78
CA PHE A 501 8.78 -13.28 17.61
C PHE A 501 9.49 -12.87 16.33
N TYR A 502 9.81 -11.59 16.17
CA TYR A 502 10.54 -11.09 15.01
C TYR A 502 11.97 -11.62 14.99
N LEU A 503 12.68 -11.53 16.12
CA LEU A 503 14.03 -12.07 16.26
C LEU A 503 14.09 -13.57 15.97
N LYS A 504 13.07 -14.33 16.41
CA LYS A 504 12.95 -15.76 16.10
C LYS A 504 12.77 -15.99 14.60
N THR A 505 11.92 -15.19 13.95
CA THR A 505 11.64 -15.31 12.51
C THR A 505 12.88 -15.12 11.66
N ILE A 506 13.66 -14.07 11.91
CA ILE A 506 14.92 -13.81 11.19
C ILE A 506 16.12 -14.60 11.74
N ARG A 507 15.88 -15.59 12.62
CA ARG A 507 16.89 -16.47 13.23
C ARG A 507 18.00 -15.73 13.99
N GLN A 508 17.67 -14.58 14.58
CA GLN A 508 18.56 -13.75 15.40
C GLN A 508 18.23 -13.81 16.90
N SER A 509 17.36 -14.72 17.34
CA SER A 509 17.14 -14.94 18.78
C SER A 509 18.42 -15.47 19.42
N LYS A 510 18.92 -14.81 20.47
CA LYS A 510 20.00 -15.38 21.30
C LYS A 510 19.52 -16.73 21.86
N SER A 511 20.35 -17.78 21.76
CA SER A 511 20.08 -18.99 22.53
C SER A 511 20.00 -18.59 23.99
N LYS A 512 18.91 -18.95 24.67
CA LYS A 512 18.90 -18.94 26.13
C LYS A 512 19.85 -20.06 26.54
N ASN A 513 21.14 -19.74 26.70
CA ASN A 513 22.07 -20.58 27.44
C ASN A 513 21.76 -20.50 28.93
#